data_AF-A0A956H9I7-F1
#
_entry.id   AF-A0A956H9I7-F1
#
_cell.length_a   1.000
_cell.length_b   1.000
_cell.length_c   1.000
_cell.angle_alpha   90.00
_cell.angle_beta   90.00
_cell.angle_gamma   90.00
#
_symmetry.space_group_name_H-M   'P 1'
#
loop_
_entity.id
_entity.type
_entity.pdbx_description
1 polymer ?
#
loop_
_entity_poly.entity_id
_entity_poly.type
_entity_poly.pdbx_seq_one_letter_code
_entity_poly.pdbx_strand_id
1 'polypeptide(L)'
;MSFTIGESPDRDDLERFPKVARQHTLAARGLPVPPGMVLDLGRARQVFAPTAHGWPEAESDPARLWVRSQFEGGQRLIARSAGLREDGDKASGAGLGMSVAGITNLRGLEAALMMIDAHGRTAGVDDPAGVGTLILIQREVPRRHLLVVVRGGQADDPFYVESHGPDAGPEPLAEGRSPRWSGALSEWPDTSRELVEALAESVAASEGGTHGVDLEIVVDPDDNPWLVQARPLTSSLHPGWPAFAAAVEREGKSEQLNARLILDGEHNPTPLSPAHAWVVRRLAEARPGKSGDPVVLAGWLYVRVLTRDLARKTAHVDPEPMSAHAALSWLHDDALPRARRALAEFDDLLGMQVPVEQALARAEALFV
;
A
#
# COMPACT_ATOMS: atom_id res chain seq x y z
N MET A 1 23.96 -15.22 11.86
CA MET A 1 23.41 -15.72 10.58
C MET A 1 21.94 -15.38 10.55
N SER A 2 21.45 -14.71 9.50
CA SER A 2 20.07 -14.20 9.44
C SER A 2 19.07 -15.23 8.93
N PHE A 3 19.42 -16.13 8.01
CA PHE A 3 18.47 -17.10 7.46
C PHE A 3 19.01 -18.53 7.50
N THR A 4 18.22 -19.46 8.02
CA THR A 4 18.51 -20.91 8.00
C THR A 4 17.52 -21.61 7.07
N ILE A 5 18.03 -22.23 6.02
CA ILE A 5 17.22 -23.08 5.14
C ILE A 5 17.16 -24.47 5.80
N GLY A 6 15.97 -25.07 5.89
CA GLY A 6 15.82 -26.45 6.38
C GLY A 6 16.49 -27.48 5.45
N GLU A 7 16.47 -28.76 5.83
CA GLU A 7 16.99 -29.85 4.97
C GLU A 7 16.15 -30.05 3.70
N SER A 8 14.92 -29.57 3.68
CA SER A 8 14.05 -29.48 2.50
C SER A 8 13.08 -28.31 2.69
N PRO A 9 13.04 -27.31 1.77
CA PRO A 9 13.74 -27.24 0.48
C PRO A 9 15.26 -27.08 0.65
N ASP A 10 16.06 -27.60 -0.29
CA ASP A 10 17.48 -27.26 -0.35
C ASP A 10 17.70 -25.91 -1.09
N ARG A 11 18.96 -25.50 -1.27
CA ARG A 11 19.27 -24.21 -1.92
C ARG A 11 18.86 -24.17 -3.39
N ASP A 12 18.83 -25.32 -4.07
CA ASP A 12 18.52 -25.42 -5.49
C ASP A 12 17.00 -25.44 -5.70
N ASP A 13 16.23 -25.91 -4.72
CA ASP A 13 14.76 -25.82 -4.70
C ASP A 13 14.25 -24.37 -4.57
N LEU A 14 15.04 -23.45 -3.97
CA LEU A 14 14.62 -22.07 -3.74
C LEU A 14 14.38 -21.29 -5.04
N GLU A 15 15.05 -21.63 -6.14
CA GLU A 15 14.86 -20.95 -7.43
C GLU A 15 13.41 -21.00 -7.92
N ARG A 16 12.64 -22.00 -7.45
CA ARG A 16 11.22 -22.18 -7.76
C ARG A 16 10.29 -21.33 -6.88
N PHE A 17 10.83 -20.64 -5.87
CA PHE A 17 10.09 -19.82 -4.91
C PHE A 17 10.71 -18.42 -4.78
N PRO A 18 10.41 -17.50 -5.73
CA PRO A 18 11.09 -16.22 -5.87
C PRO A 18 11.12 -15.38 -4.58
N LYS A 19 10.00 -15.34 -3.84
CA LYS A 19 9.88 -14.61 -2.56
C LYS A 19 10.93 -15.03 -1.54
N VAL A 20 11.12 -16.35 -1.38
CA VAL A 20 12.04 -16.91 -0.38
C VAL A 20 13.49 -16.80 -0.86
N ALA A 21 13.76 -17.14 -2.11
CA ALA A 21 15.09 -17.02 -2.70
C ALA A 21 15.63 -15.58 -2.58
N ARG A 22 14.77 -14.61 -2.83
CA ARG A 22 15.12 -13.19 -2.76
C ARG A 22 15.47 -12.74 -1.35
N GLN A 23 14.61 -13.03 -0.38
CA GLN A 23 14.90 -12.71 1.02
C GLN A 23 16.18 -13.36 1.53
N HIS A 24 16.42 -14.63 1.19
CA HIS A 24 17.66 -15.31 1.55
C HIS A 24 18.88 -14.65 0.88
N THR A 25 18.79 -14.27 -0.40
CA THR A 25 19.86 -13.57 -1.11
C THR A 25 20.18 -12.21 -0.49
N LEU A 26 19.15 -11.43 -0.16
CA LEU A 26 19.30 -10.12 0.48
C LEU A 26 19.92 -10.25 1.88
N ALA A 27 19.47 -11.24 2.65
CA ALA A 27 20.03 -11.56 3.95
C ALA A 27 21.51 -11.98 3.86
N ALA A 28 21.88 -12.76 2.83
CA ALA A 28 23.27 -13.18 2.58
C ALA A 28 24.19 -12.01 2.15
N ARG A 29 23.63 -10.95 1.56
CA ARG A 29 24.35 -9.69 1.26
C ARG A 29 24.57 -8.82 2.50
N GLY A 30 24.05 -9.21 3.67
CA GLY A 30 24.18 -8.46 4.92
C GLY A 30 23.15 -7.34 5.08
N LEU A 31 22.09 -7.32 4.26
CA LEU A 31 20.99 -6.36 4.43
C LEU A 31 20.17 -6.69 5.69
N PRO A 32 19.50 -5.69 6.30
CA PRO A 32 18.73 -5.84 7.53
C PRO A 32 17.42 -6.60 7.29
N VAL A 33 17.51 -7.90 7.02
CA VAL A 33 16.37 -8.80 6.87
C VAL A 33 16.11 -9.48 8.22
N PRO A 34 14.84 -9.56 8.71
CA PRO A 34 14.53 -10.25 9.95
C PRO A 34 14.99 -11.71 9.91
N PRO A 35 15.60 -12.22 10.99
CA PRO A 35 16.09 -13.57 10.99
C PRO A 35 14.95 -14.58 10.88
N GLY A 36 15.17 -15.68 10.17
CA GLY A 36 14.12 -16.66 9.93
C GLY A 36 14.60 -18.00 9.41
N MET A 37 13.62 -18.88 9.20
CA MET A 37 13.79 -20.19 8.60
C MET A 37 12.76 -20.50 7.54
N VAL A 38 13.11 -21.41 6.65
CA VAL A 38 12.27 -21.86 5.54
C VAL A 38 12.11 -23.36 5.62
N LEU A 39 10.88 -23.84 5.50
CA LEU A 39 10.51 -25.25 5.49
C LEU A 39 9.44 -25.50 4.44
N ASP A 40 9.39 -26.70 3.87
CA ASP A 40 8.16 -27.19 3.24
C ASP A 40 7.00 -27.20 4.27
N LEU A 41 5.79 -26.83 3.88
CA LEU A 41 4.61 -26.79 4.77
C LEU A 41 4.29 -28.16 5.36
N GLY A 42 4.40 -29.23 4.57
CA GLY A 42 4.22 -30.60 5.04
C GLY A 42 5.26 -30.96 6.10
N ARG A 43 6.53 -30.62 5.85
CA ARG A 43 7.60 -30.80 6.84
C ARG A 43 7.38 -29.97 8.10
N ALA A 44 7.02 -28.70 7.98
CA ALA A 44 6.76 -27.81 9.11
C ALA A 44 5.65 -28.40 10.01
N ARG A 45 4.56 -28.90 9.42
CA ARG A 45 3.49 -29.56 10.17
C ARG A 45 3.95 -30.80 10.92
N GLN A 46 4.87 -31.59 10.35
CA GLN A 46 5.43 -32.76 11.04
C GLN A 46 6.32 -32.34 12.21
N VAL A 47 7.23 -31.38 12.01
CA VAL A 47 8.18 -30.92 13.03
C VAL A 47 7.49 -30.25 14.22
N PHE A 48 6.44 -29.47 13.94
CA PHE A 48 5.73 -28.68 14.95
C PHE A 48 4.44 -29.33 15.47
N ALA A 49 4.10 -30.55 15.02
CA ALA A 49 2.94 -31.27 15.53
C ALA A 49 3.04 -31.53 17.05
N PRO A 50 1.92 -31.52 17.79
CA PRO A 50 1.87 -31.92 19.20
C PRO A 50 2.34 -33.36 19.39
N THR A 51 2.02 -34.24 18.44
CA THR A 51 2.41 -35.66 18.45
C THR A 51 3.91 -35.87 18.25
N ALA A 52 4.64 -34.85 17.77
CA ALA A 52 6.09 -34.90 17.66
C ALA A 52 6.79 -34.65 19.03
N HIS A 53 6.04 -34.22 20.06
CA HIS A 53 6.60 -34.04 21.39
C HIS A 53 6.98 -35.39 22.01
N GLY A 54 8.24 -35.50 22.46
CA GLY A 54 8.79 -36.73 23.01
C GLY A 54 9.40 -37.68 21.97
N TRP A 55 9.39 -37.32 20.69
CA TRP A 55 10.15 -38.04 19.66
C TRP A 55 11.57 -37.47 19.62
N PRO A 56 12.63 -38.26 19.90
CA PRO A 56 13.99 -37.76 19.97
C PRO A 56 14.41 -36.99 18.71
N GLU A 57 14.04 -37.48 17.53
CA GLU A 57 14.38 -36.87 16.24
C GLU A 57 13.75 -35.49 16.04
N ALA A 58 12.48 -35.31 16.42
CA ALA A 58 11.79 -34.03 16.29
C ALA A 58 12.28 -33.02 17.34
N GLU A 59 12.60 -33.48 18.55
CA GLU A 59 13.13 -32.64 19.63
C GLU A 59 14.56 -32.15 19.34
N SER A 60 15.34 -32.89 18.55
CA SER A 60 16.65 -32.49 18.03
C SER A 60 16.61 -31.73 16.71
N ASP A 61 15.43 -31.54 16.11
CA ASP A 61 15.31 -30.91 14.80
C ASP A 61 15.81 -29.45 14.86
N PRO A 62 16.75 -29.02 14.00
CA PRO A 62 17.29 -27.67 14.01
C PRO A 62 16.24 -26.58 13.91
N ALA A 63 15.16 -26.81 13.16
CA ALA A 63 14.07 -25.85 13.03
C ALA A 63 13.27 -25.72 14.33
N ARG A 64 12.99 -26.84 15.01
CA ARG A 64 12.31 -26.81 16.31
C ARG A 64 13.18 -26.14 17.37
N LEU A 65 14.49 -26.42 17.38
CA LEU A 65 15.44 -25.80 18.30
C LEU A 65 15.53 -24.29 18.09
N TRP A 66 15.64 -23.82 16.85
CA TRP A 66 15.68 -22.38 16.57
C TRP A 66 14.37 -21.70 17.00
N VAL A 67 13.20 -22.25 16.64
CA VAL A 67 11.90 -21.67 17.05
C VAL A 67 11.78 -21.56 18.57
N ARG A 68 12.18 -22.61 19.30
CA ARG A 68 12.18 -22.59 20.78
C ARG A 68 13.10 -21.52 21.33
N SER A 69 14.32 -21.39 20.81
CA SER A 69 15.26 -20.36 21.23
C SER A 69 14.70 -18.94 21.05
N GLN A 70 13.89 -18.71 20.00
CA GLN A 70 13.24 -17.42 19.78
C GLN A 70 12.19 -17.15 20.88
N PHE A 71 11.35 -18.14 21.19
CA PHE A 71 10.34 -18.00 22.25
C PHE A 71 10.96 -17.88 23.65
N GLU A 72 12.01 -18.64 23.95
CA GLU A 72 12.76 -18.53 25.21
C GLU A 72 13.42 -17.16 25.35
N GLY A 73 13.87 -16.57 24.24
CA GLY A 73 14.34 -15.19 24.16
C GLY A 73 13.23 -14.12 24.17
N GLY A 74 11.98 -14.50 24.43
CA GLY A 74 10.82 -13.59 24.48
C GLY A 74 10.42 -13.00 23.12
N GLN A 75 10.93 -13.54 22.03
CA GLN A 75 10.64 -13.05 20.68
C GLN A 75 9.28 -13.54 20.19
N ARG A 76 8.65 -12.73 19.34
CA ARG A 76 7.46 -13.13 18.58
C ARG A 76 7.86 -13.56 17.18
N LEU A 77 7.09 -14.46 16.60
CA LEU A 77 7.29 -14.95 15.24
C LEU A 77 6.11 -14.57 14.34
N ILE A 78 6.41 -14.51 13.05
CA ILE A 78 5.44 -14.42 11.96
C ILE A 78 5.67 -15.62 11.02
N ALA A 79 4.60 -16.29 10.63
CA ALA A 79 4.62 -17.36 9.65
C ALA A 79 3.99 -16.84 8.35
N ARG A 80 4.66 -17.04 7.21
CA ARG A 80 4.22 -16.57 5.88
C ARG A 80 4.28 -17.72 4.88
N SER A 81 3.24 -17.87 4.07
CA SER A 81 3.32 -18.76 2.90
C SER A 81 4.10 -18.12 1.76
N ALA A 82 4.72 -18.97 0.96
CA ALA A 82 5.29 -18.64 -0.33
C ALA A 82 4.98 -19.75 -1.32
N GLY A 83 4.13 -19.45 -2.31
CA GLY A 83 3.84 -20.34 -3.44
C GLY A 83 4.82 -20.18 -4.61
N LEU A 84 4.90 -21.18 -5.48
CA LEU A 84 5.75 -21.16 -6.69
C LEU A 84 5.37 -20.05 -7.69
N ARG A 85 4.09 -19.65 -7.70
CA ARG A 85 3.55 -18.66 -8.64
C ARG A 85 3.56 -17.24 -8.09
N GLU A 86 4.05 -17.04 -6.86
CA GLU A 86 4.19 -15.71 -6.25
C GLU A 86 5.46 -15.00 -6.77
N ASP A 87 5.35 -13.70 -7.00
CA ASP A 87 6.45 -12.77 -7.29
C ASP A 87 7.35 -13.10 -8.51
N GLY A 88 6.77 -13.73 -9.55
CA GLY A 88 7.43 -13.91 -10.84
C GLY A 88 7.19 -12.73 -11.80
N ASP A 89 8.06 -12.57 -12.81
CA ASP A 89 8.06 -11.41 -13.75
C ASP A 89 6.72 -11.12 -14.45
N LYS A 90 5.82 -12.12 -14.55
CA LYS A 90 4.51 -12.02 -15.24
C LYS A 90 3.31 -12.36 -14.35
N ALA A 91 3.53 -12.68 -13.07
CA ALA A 91 2.49 -13.12 -12.15
C ALA A 91 2.54 -12.29 -10.87
N SER A 92 1.53 -11.45 -10.66
CA SER A 92 1.32 -10.82 -9.36
C SER A 92 0.64 -11.82 -8.44
N GLY A 93 1.40 -12.35 -7.47
CA GLY A 93 0.87 -13.13 -6.35
C GLY A 93 0.49 -12.29 -5.14
N ALA A 94 0.46 -10.96 -5.29
CA ALA A 94 0.18 -10.04 -4.19
C ALA A 94 -1.18 -10.35 -3.56
N GLY A 95 -1.17 -10.63 -2.25
CA GLY A 95 -2.38 -10.95 -1.48
C GLY A 95 -2.90 -12.38 -1.63
N LEU A 96 -2.22 -13.27 -2.37
CA LEU A 96 -2.59 -14.69 -2.44
C LEU A 96 -2.00 -15.51 -1.29
N GLY A 97 -0.80 -15.14 -0.82
CA GLY A 97 -0.18 -15.73 0.35
C GLY A 97 -0.81 -15.26 1.65
N MET A 98 -0.75 -16.09 2.69
CA MET A 98 -1.24 -15.79 4.03
C MET A 98 -0.08 -15.57 5.00
N SER A 99 -0.19 -14.52 5.82
CA SER A 99 0.69 -14.27 6.96
C SER A 99 -0.05 -14.32 8.29
N VAL A 100 0.55 -14.99 9.28
CA VAL A 100 0.05 -15.05 10.66
C VAL A 100 1.13 -14.51 11.59
N ALA A 101 0.90 -13.32 12.15
CA ALA A 101 1.81 -12.64 13.08
C ALA A 101 1.44 -12.89 14.56
N GLY A 102 2.26 -12.42 15.49
CA GLY A 102 1.98 -12.49 16.92
C GLY A 102 2.12 -13.89 17.52
N ILE A 103 2.88 -14.78 16.87
CA ILE A 103 3.08 -16.15 17.34
C ILE A 103 4.06 -16.12 18.52
N THR A 104 3.63 -16.60 19.69
CA THR A 104 4.40 -16.52 20.94
C THR A 104 4.81 -17.86 21.52
N ASN A 105 4.34 -18.97 20.95
CA ASN A 105 4.65 -20.31 21.41
C ASN A 105 4.38 -21.35 20.29
N LEU A 106 4.84 -22.59 20.52
CA LEU A 106 4.71 -23.69 19.54
C LEU A 106 3.25 -24.01 19.18
N ARG A 107 2.31 -23.92 20.14
CA ARG A 107 0.88 -24.16 19.88
C ARG A 107 0.30 -23.07 18.97
N GLY A 108 0.72 -21.82 19.15
CA GLY A 108 0.36 -20.73 18.25
C GLY A 108 0.93 -20.93 16.84
N LEU A 109 2.16 -21.44 16.74
CA LEU A 109 2.78 -21.76 15.46
C LEU A 109 2.04 -22.89 14.73
N GLU A 110 1.68 -23.95 15.44
CA GLU A 110 0.85 -25.03 14.89
C GLU A 110 -0.47 -24.50 14.34
N ALA A 111 -1.19 -23.69 15.13
CA ALA A 111 -2.45 -23.08 14.70
C ALA A 111 -2.25 -22.21 13.44
N ALA A 112 -1.18 -21.43 13.38
CA ALA A 112 -0.82 -20.63 12.21
C ALA A 112 -0.58 -21.50 10.97
N LEU A 113 0.18 -22.59 11.09
CA LEU A 113 0.42 -23.52 9.99
C LEU A 113 -0.86 -24.17 9.49
N MET A 114 -1.80 -24.52 10.39
CA MET A 114 -3.11 -25.05 10.02
C MET A 114 -3.97 -24.02 9.28
N MET A 115 -3.93 -22.75 9.69
CA MET A 115 -4.63 -21.68 9.00
C MET A 115 -4.10 -21.46 7.59
N ILE A 116 -2.77 -21.42 7.43
CA ILE A 116 -2.11 -21.28 6.13
C ILE A 116 -2.46 -22.45 5.20
N ASP A 117 -2.40 -23.68 5.71
CA ASP A 117 -2.79 -24.89 4.98
C ASP A 117 -4.27 -24.88 4.54
N ALA A 118 -5.17 -24.42 5.42
CA ALA A 118 -6.57 -24.27 5.10
C ALA A 118 -6.81 -23.19 4.02
N HIS A 119 -6.13 -22.04 4.14
CA HIS A 119 -6.22 -20.94 3.17
C HIS A 119 -5.79 -21.40 1.77
N GLY A 120 -4.66 -22.11 1.66
CA GLY A 120 -4.15 -22.64 0.39
C GLY A 120 -5.17 -23.53 -0.34
N ARG A 121 -5.83 -24.45 0.39
CA ARG A 121 -6.89 -25.32 -0.16
C ARG A 121 -8.11 -24.52 -0.63
N THR A 122 -8.50 -23.48 0.11
CA THR A 122 -9.71 -22.70 -0.22
C THR A 122 -9.51 -21.70 -1.35
N ALA A 123 -8.30 -21.17 -1.53
CA ALA A 123 -8.00 -20.14 -2.51
C ALA A 123 -7.90 -20.69 -3.96
N GLY A 124 -8.13 -21.99 -4.18
CA GLY A 124 -7.95 -22.61 -5.49
C GLY A 124 -6.50 -22.57 -6.00
N VAL A 125 -5.56 -22.31 -5.08
CA VAL A 125 -4.11 -22.45 -5.29
C VAL A 125 -3.70 -23.93 -5.21
N ASP A 126 -4.68 -24.84 -5.22
CA ASP A 126 -4.47 -26.26 -5.48
C ASP A 126 -3.81 -26.42 -6.85
N ASP A 127 -2.49 -26.57 -6.82
CA ASP A 127 -1.72 -27.15 -7.90
C ASP A 127 -2.19 -28.61 -8.06
N PRO A 128 -2.78 -28.99 -9.21
CA PRO A 128 -3.16 -30.38 -9.48
C PRO A 128 -1.97 -31.36 -9.41
N ALA A 129 -0.74 -30.85 -9.38
CA ALA A 129 0.50 -31.63 -9.32
C ALA A 129 1.10 -31.80 -7.91
N GLY A 130 0.51 -31.23 -6.85
CA GLY A 130 1.01 -31.40 -5.48
C GLY A 130 2.38 -30.75 -5.21
N VAL A 131 2.70 -29.67 -5.93
CA VAL A 131 3.99 -28.98 -5.77
C VAL A 131 3.93 -28.10 -4.50
N GLY A 132 4.93 -28.25 -3.63
CA GLY A 132 4.91 -27.82 -2.23
C GLY A 132 4.74 -26.31 -2.01
N THR A 133 4.13 -25.95 -0.88
CA THR A 133 4.11 -24.57 -0.36
C THR A 133 5.27 -24.43 0.63
N LEU A 134 6.09 -23.40 0.47
CA LEU A 134 7.09 -23.08 1.48
C LEU A 134 6.47 -22.22 2.57
N ILE A 135 6.88 -22.49 3.80
CA ILE A 135 6.62 -21.65 4.96
C ILE A 135 7.89 -20.97 5.39
N LEU A 136 7.78 -19.67 5.48
CA LEU A 136 8.77 -18.80 6.07
C LEU A 136 8.36 -18.47 7.50
N ILE A 137 9.17 -18.88 8.47
CA ILE A 137 9.00 -18.53 9.89
C ILE A 137 10.07 -17.51 10.23
N GLN A 138 9.68 -16.28 10.51
CA GLN A 138 10.59 -15.16 10.78
C GLN A 138 10.35 -14.58 12.17
N ARG A 139 11.39 -13.99 12.74
CA ARG A 139 11.23 -13.08 13.88
C ARG A 139 10.35 -11.91 13.44
N GLU A 140 9.27 -11.70 14.17
CA GLU A 140 8.42 -10.52 14.00
C GLU A 140 9.16 -9.30 14.53
N VAL A 141 9.33 -8.29 13.68
CA VAL A 141 9.91 -7.01 14.07
C VAL A 141 8.81 -6.17 14.73
N PRO A 142 8.97 -5.74 15.99
CA PRO A 142 8.08 -4.74 16.57
C PRO A 142 8.10 -3.52 15.69
N ARG A 143 6.95 -3.03 15.25
CA ARG A 143 6.89 -1.95 14.27
C ARG A 143 6.40 -0.65 14.90
N ARG A 144 7.09 0.44 14.58
CA ARG A 144 6.58 1.81 14.66
C ARG A 144 5.89 2.18 13.36
N HIS A 145 6.46 1.74 12.24
CA HIS A 145 5.86 1.85 10.90
C HIS A 145 5.99 0.55 10.11
N LEU A 146 4.98 0.25 9.30
CA LEU A 146 5.11 -0.63 8.13
C LEU A 146 5.04 0.26 6.89
N LEU A 147 6.07 0.18 6.05
CA LEU A 147 6.23 0.98 4.85
C LEU A 147 6.09 0.09 3.62
N VAL A 148 5.39 0.60 2.62
CA VAL A 148 5.36 0.06 1.26
C VAL A 148 6.08 1.09 0.41
N VAL A 149 7.30 0.79 0.00
CA VAL A 149 8.17 1.70 -0.75
C VAL A 149 8.28 1.20 -2.19
N VAL A 150 7.93 2.05 -3.14
CA VAL A 150 7.95 1.71 -4.56
C VAL A 150 8.81 2.69 -5.35
N ARG A 151 9.46 2.22 -6.41
CA ARG A 151 10.15 3.04 -7.40
C ARG A 151 9.84 2.51 -8.78
N GLY A 152 9.75 3.41 -9.76
CA GLY A 152 9.66 3.02 -11.17
C GLY A 152 10.95 2.39 -11.71
N GLY A 153 10.93 2.04 -12.99
CA GLY A 153 12.00 1.32 -13.68
C GLY A 153 13.17 2.19 -14.15
N GLN A 154 13.03 3.52 -14.14
CA GLN A 154 14.15 4.43 -14.44
C GLN A 154 14.98 4.67 -13.18
N ALA A 155 16.28 4.90 -13.35
CA ALA A 155 17.20 5.08 -12.23
C ALA A 155 16.95 6.37 -11.43
N ASP A 156 16.40 7.39 -12.10
CA ASP A 156 16.04 8.71 -11.57
C ASP A 156 14.58 8.79 -11.09
N ASP A 157 13.81 7.71 -11.22
CA ASP A 157 12.45 7.67 -10.68
C ASP A 157 12.50 7.86 -9.15
N PRO A 158 11.66 8.76 -8.58
CA PRO A 158 11.62 8.95 -7.15
C PRO A 158 11.03 7.72 -6.45
N PHE A 159 11.43 7.51 -5.19
CA PHE A 159 10.73 6.58 -4.31
C PHE A 159 9.43 7.20 -3.81
N TYR A 160 8.35 6.41 -3.87
CA TYR A 160 7.09 6.71 -3.19
C TYR A 160 6.92 5.76 -2.02
N VAL A 161 6.31 6.22 -0.94
CA VAL A 161 6.06 5.40 0.24
C VAL A 161 4.64 5.58 0.74
N GLU A 162 4.02 4.47 1.10
CA GLU A 162 2.86 4.42 1.99
C GLU A 162 3.32 3.98 3.38
N SER A 163 2.95 4.72 4.42
CA SER A 163 3.32 4.44 5.80
C SER A 163 2.09 4.07 6.61
N HIS A 164 2.11 2.89 7.23
CA HIS A 164 1.09 2.38 8.13
C HIS A 164 1.60 2.37 9.57
N GLY A 165 0.76 2.80 10.51
CA GLY A 165 1.12 2.78 11.93
C GLY A 165 1.13 1.38 12.55
N PRO A 166 1.49 1.28 13.86
CA PRO A 166 1.65 -0.01 14.54
C PRO A 166 0.37 -0.85 14.57
N ASP A 167 -0.80 -0.20 14.61
CA ASP A 167 -2.11 -0.83 14.77
C ASP A 167 -2.74 -1.31 13.45
N ALA A 168 -2.00 -1.24 12.34
CA ALA A 168 -2.52 -1.51 11.01
C ALA A 168 -2.80 -3.00 10.71
N GLY A 169 -2.66 -3.91 11.68
CA GLY A 169 -2.76 -5.36 11.45
C GLY A 169 -1.60 -5.93 10.62
N PRO A 170 -1.46 -7.27 10.51
CA PRO A 170 -0.30 -7.89 9.87
C PRO A 170 -0.22 -7.62 8.37
N GLU A 171 -1.36 -7.44 7.69
CA GLU A 171 -1.44 -7.27 6.23
C GLU A 171 -2.36 -6.09 5.86
N PRO A 172 -1.99 -4.83 6.19
CA PRO A 172 -2.89 -3.70 5.97
C PRO A 172 -3.27 -3.50 4.50
N LEU A 173 -2.38 -3.81 3.56
CA LEU A 173 -2.66 -3.75 2.13
C LEU A 173 -3.74 -4.77 1.72
N ALA A 174 -3.57 -6.05 2.11
CA ALA A 174 -4.52 -7.11 1.79
C ALA A 174 -5.89 -6.88 2.47
N GLU A 175 -5.87 -6.28 3.67
CA GLU A 175 -7.07 -5.89 4.41
C GLU A 175 -7.70 -4.57 3.91
N GLY A 176 -7.12 -3.92 2.90
CA GLY A 176 -7.63 -2.66 2.34
C GLY A 176 -7.61 -1.48 3.30
N ARG A 177 -6.70 -1.50 4.28
CA ARG A 177 -6.56 -0.42 5.27
C ARG A 177 -5.80 0.75 4.67
N SER A 178 -6.35 1.95 4.83
CA SER A 178 -5.67 3.16 4.41
C SER A 178 -4.37 3.39 5.20
N PRO A 179 -3.29 3.82 4.53
CA PRO A 179 -2.05 4.20 5.23
C PRO A 179 -2.31 5.39 6.17
N ARG A 180 -1.37 5.73 7.06
CA ARG A 180 -1.32 6.99 7.83
C ARG A 180 -0.66 8.15 7.08
N TRP A 181 0.35 7.86 6.27
CA TRP A 181 0.96 8.84 5.36
C TRP A 181 1.23 8.21 3.98
N SER A 182 1.23 9.01 2.90
CA SER A 182 1.62 8.55 1.56
C SER A 182 2.15 9.71 0.72
N GLY A 183 3.20 9.49 -0.08
CA GLY A 183 3.84 10.52 -0.90
C GLY A 183 5.26 10.15 -1.33
N ALA A 184 6.05 11.12 -1.77
CA ALA A 184 7.47 10.91 -2.09
C ALA A 184 8.28 10.61 -0.82
N LEU A 185 9.14 9.59 -0.84
CA LEU A 185 9.94 9.20 0.34
C LEU A 185 10.79 10.36 0.88
N SER A 186 11.28 11.24 0.00
CA SER A 186 12.04 12.43 0.35
C SER A 186 11.26 13.43 1.21
N GLU A 187 9.93 13.41 1.16
CA GLU A 187 9.04 14.30 1.93
C GLU A 187 8.45 13.64 3.18
N TRP A 188 8.73 12.35 3.42
CA TRP A 188 8.15 11.61 4.53
C TRP A 188 8.66 12.16 5.88
N PRO A 189 7.78 12.71 6.76
CA PRO A 189 8.20 13.47 7.93
C PRO A 189 8.54 12.56 9.12
N ASP A 190 9.54 11.69 8.94
CA ASP A 190 10.01 10.74 9.95
C ASP A 190 11.53 10.78 10.11
N THR A 191 12.02 10.60 11.34
CA THR A 191 13.45 10.59 11.66
C THR A 191 14.20 9.44 11.00
N SER A 192 13.52 8.33 10.72
CA SER A 192 14.10 7.16 10.07
C SER A 192 14.17 7.27 8.54
N ARG A 193 13.64 8.35 7.94
CA ARG A 193 13.55 8.56 6.48
C ARG A 193 14.87 8.29 5.76
N GLU A 194 15.97 8.87 6.22
CA GLU A 194 17.28 8.75 5.54
C GLU A 194 17.81 7.31 5.55
N LEU A 195 17.58 6.57 6.64
CA LEU A 195 17.95 5.16 6.74
C LEU A 195 17.08 4.28 5.83
N VAL A 196 15.78 4.59 5.73
CA VAL A 196 14.86 3.91 4.82
C VAL A 196 15.22 4.16 3.37
N GLU A 197 15.56 5.40 3.02
CA GLU A 197 15.98 5.78 1.67
C GLU A 197 17.29 5.07 1.27
N ALA A 198 18.31 5.09 2.15
CA ALA A 198 19.55 4.36 1.93
C ALA A 198 19.32 2.84 1.77
N LEU A 199 18.45 2.25 2.58
CA LEU A 199 18.07 0.84 2.44
C LEU A 199 17.37 0.59 1.10
N ALA A 200 16.39 1.40 0.73
CA ALA A 200 15.65 1.27 -0.51
C ALA A 200 16.57 1.37 -1.74
N GLU A 201 17.49 2.33 -1.77
CA GLU A 201 18.51 2.47 -2.81
C GLU A 201 19.40 1.23 -2.95
N SER A 202 19.87 0.69 -1.82
CA SER A 202 20.74 -0.49 -1.80
C SER A 202 20.08 -1.76 -2.38
N VAL A 203 18.75 -1.83 -2.32
CA VAL A 203 17.96 -2.97 -2.80
C VAL A 203 17.49 -2.76 -4.24
N ALA A 204 17.03 -1.55 -4.57
CA ALA A 204 16.29 -1.26 -5.78
C ALA A 204 17.08 -1.52 -7.07
N ALA A 205 18.42 -1.39 -7.04
CA ALA A 205 19.27 -1.70 -8.19
C ALA A 205 19.35 -3.21 -8.50
N SER A 206 19.23 -4.07 -7.48
CA SER A 206 19.37 -5.52 -7.62
C SER A 206 18.04 -6.27 -7.73
N GLU A 207 16.99 -5.73 -7.12
CA GLU A 207 15.67 -6.38 -7.04
C GLU A 207 14.61 -5.70 -7.91
N GLY A 208 14.96 -4.56 -8.54
CA GLY A 208 14.11 -3.90 -9.52
C GLY A 208 14.05 -4.69 -10.82
N GLY A 209 12.84 -4.88 -11.33
CA GLY A 209 12.60 -5.40 -12.69
C GLY A 209 12.53 -4.25 -13.70
N THR A 210 12.15 -4.56 -14.94
CA THR A 210 11.95 -3.57 -16.02
C THR A 210 10.99 -2.44 -15.62
N HIS A 211 10.05 -2.72 -14.72
CA HIS A 211 9.04 -1.76 -14.27
C HIS A 211 9.37 -1.06 -12.96
N GLY A 212 10.44 -1.47 -12.28
CA GLY A 212 10.86 -0.94 -10.99
C GLY A 212 10.76 -1.96 -9.85
N VAL A 213 10.65 -1.46 -8.63
CA VAL A 213 10.71 -2.26 -7.40
C VAL A 213 9.58 -1.89 -6.44
N ASP A 214 9.16 -2.87 -5.65
CA ASP A 214 8.20 -2.76 -4.56
C ASP A 214 8.79 -3.45 -3.31
N LEU A 215 8.94 -2.68 -2.24
CA LEU A 215 9.60 -3.06 -1.01
C LEU A 215 8.64 -2.93 0.16
N GLU A 216 8.62 -3.92 1.03
CA GLU A 216 8.01 -3.79 2.36
C GLU A 216 9.12 -3.63 3.39
N ILE A 217 9.08 -2.51 4.12
CA ILE A 217 10.07 -2.16 5.14
C ILE A 217 9.35 -1.92 6.47
N VAL A 218 9.83 -2.54 7.54
CA VAL A 218 9.36 -2.24 8.90
C VAL A 218 10.38 -1.34 9.58
N VAL A 219 9.94 -0.22 10.14
CA VAL A 219 10.77 0.60 11.02
C VAL A 219 10.44 0.21 12.46
N ASP A 220 11.45 -0.20 13.22
CA ASP A 220 11.29 -0.60 14.62
C ASP A 220 11.23 0.61 15.58
N PRO A 221 10.95 0.42 16.89
CA PRO A 221 10.91 1.51 17.86
C PRO A 221 12.24 2.24 18.05
N ASP A 222 13.35 1.64 17.63
CA ASP A 222 14.70 2.19 17.72
C ASP A 222 15.14 2.84 16.38
N ASP A 223 14.17 3.12 15.50
CA ASP A 223 14.34 3.75 14.18
C ASP A 223 15.13 2.93 13.15
N ASN A 224 15.34 1.64 13.40
CA ASN A 224 16.05 0.79 12.44
C ASN A 224 15.08 0.23 11.38
N PRO A 225 15.40 0.39 10.08
CA PRO A 225 14.61 -0.20 9.02
C PRO A 225 14.99 -1.67 8.78
N TRP A 226 13.98 -2.51 8.67
CA TRP A 226 14.08 -3.94 8.38
C TRP A 226 13.36 -4.26 7.08
N LEU A 227 14.08 -4.84 6.12
CA LEU A 227 13.51 -5.27 4.84
C LEU A 227 12.75 -6.58 5.04
N VAL A 228 11.41 -6.51 5.01
CA VAL A 228 10.56 -7.69 5.23
C VAL A 228 10.05 -8.30 3.94
N GLN A 229 10.09 -7.58 2.82
CA GLN A 229 9.83 -8.12 1.48
C GLN A 229 10.47 -7.23 0.42
N ALA A 230 10.88 -7.82 -0.69
CA ALA A 230 11.25 -7.10 -1.90
C ALA A 230 10.65 -7.87 -3.09
N ARG A 231 10.12 -7.15 -4.07
CA ARG A 231 9.66 -7.73 -5.34
C ARG A 231 9.85 -6.77 -6.50
N PRO A 232 10.16 -7.27 -7.71
CA PRO A 232 10.10 -6.46 -8.91
C PRO A 232 8.64 -6.09 -9.18
N LEU A 233 8.42 -4.89 -9.72
CA LEU A 233 7.10 -4.54 -10.23
C LEU A 233 6.81 -5.37 -11.49
N THR A 234 5.63 -5.98 -11.54
CA THR A 234 5.17 -6.77 -12.71
C THR A 234 4.58 -5.89 -13.82
N SER A 235 4.37 -4.60 -13.53
CA SER A 235 3.87 -3.59 -14.45
C SER A 235 4.36 -2.22 -14.00
N SER A 236 4.52 -1.28 -14.92
CA SER A 236 4.86 0.10 -14.55
C SER A 236 3.85 0.64 -13.54
N LEU A 237 4.32 1.43 -12.55
CA LEU A 237 3.50 1.99 -11.47
C LEU A 237 2.19 2.62 -11.93
N HIS A 238 2.15 3.12 -13.17
CA HIS A 238 0.88 3.26 -13.88
C HIS A 238 1.11 3.21 -15.40
N PRO A 239 0.34 2.41 -16.16
CA PRO A 239 0.07 2.72 -17.56
C PRO A 239 -0.56 4.12 -17.61
N GLY A 240 0.07 5.06 -18.31
CA GLY A 240 -0.40 6.44 -18.41
C GLY A 240 0.03 7.39 -17.28
N TRP A 241 0.79 6.95 -16.26
CA TRP A 241 1.32 7.86 -15.22
C TRP A 241 2.10 9.04 -15.81
N PRO A 242 3.03 8.83 -16.75
CA PRO A 242 3.80 9.95 -17.29
C PRO A 242 2.90 10.95 -18.03
N ALA A 243 1.86 10.45 -18.70
CA ALA A 243 0.87 11.29 -19.37
C ALA A 243 -0.04 12.04 -18.38
N PHE A 244 -0.43 11.40 -17.28
CA PHE A 244 -1.19 11.99 -16.19
C PHE A 244 -0.39 13.05 -15.43
N ALA A 245 0.82 12.72 -14.98
CA ALA A 245 1.73 13.65 -14.31
C ALA A 245 2.04 14.86 -15.19
N ALA A 246 2.35 14.65 -16.47
CA ALA A 246 2.54 15.75 -17.43
C ALA A 246 1.25 16.54 -17.70
N ALA A 247 0.06 15.96 -17.55
CA ALA A 247 -1.20 16.69 -17.63
C ALA A 247 -1.44 17.55 -16.38
N VAL A 248 -1.17 17.01 -15.19
CA VAL A 248 -1.25 17.75 -13.92
C VAL A 248 -0.22 18.89 -13.87
N GLU A 249 0.99 18.66 -14.36
CA GLU A 249 2.05 19.68 -14.45
C GLU A 249 1.67 20.79 -15.44
N ARG A 250 1.11 20.45 -16.62
CA ARG A 250 0.56 21.45 -17.56
C ARG A 250 -0.58 22.28 -16.96
N GLU A 251 -1.34 21.71 -16.02
CA GLU A 251 -2.37 22.42 -15.27
C GLU A 251 -1.81 23.28 -14.14
N GLY A 252 -0.50 23.21 -13.85
CA GLY A 252 0.15 23.97 -12.78
C GLY A 252 -0.27 23.53 -11.38
N LYS A 253 -0.63 22.25 -11.21
CA LYS A 253 -1.20 21.69 -9.97
C LYS A 253 -0.35 20.59 -9.33
N SER A 254 0.94 20.56 -9.61
CA SER A 254 1.84 19.51 -9.14
C SER A 254 1.84 19.38 -7.61
N GLU A 255 1.64 20.48 -6.88
CA GLU A 255 1.53 20.52 -5.42
C GLU A 255 0.35 19.71 -4.86
N GLN A 256 -0.68 19.45 -5.67
CA GLN A 256 -1.85 18.69 -5.24
C GLN A 256 -1.61 17.18 -5.25
N LEU A 257 -0.56 16.70 -5.93
CA LEU A 257 -0.11 15.30 -5.90
C LEU A 257 0.48 14.91 -4.53
N ASN A 258 0.90 15.89 -3.73
CA ASN A 258 1.46 15.67 -2.38
C ASN A 258 0.37 15.36 -1.34
N ALA A 259 -0.91 15.37 -1.74
CA ALA A 259 -2.03 15.04 -0.88
C ALA A 259 -2.62 13.67 -1.22
N ARG A 260 -3.15 13.00 -0.20
CA ARG A 260 -3.96 11.77 -0.33
C ARG A 260 -5.24 12.06 -1.09
N LEU A 261 -5.18 11.82 -2.37
CA LEU A 261 -6.28 11.99 -3.30
C LEU A 261 -6.74 10.61 -3.76
N ILE A 262 -7.97 10.27 -3.45
CA ILE A 262 -8.62 9.04 -3.87
C ILE A 262 -9.42 9.37 -5.12
N LEU A 263 -9.19 8.64 -6.21
CA LEU A 263 -10.02 8.76 -7.41
C LEU A 263 -11.47 8.38 -7.06
N ASP A 264 -12.41 9.30 -7.24
CA ASP A 264 -13.84 9.02 -7.06
C ASP A 264 -14.43 8.43 -8.35
N GLY A 265 -13.93 7.26 -8.74
CA GLY A 265 -14.36 6.57 -9.96
C GLY A 265 -15.79 6.04 -9.90
N GLU A 266 -16.36 5.93 -8.69
CA GLU A 266 -17.74 5.48 -8.45
C GLU A 266 -18.75 6.54 -8.93
N HIS A 267 -18.45 7.82 -8.69
CA HIS A 267 -19.30 8.94 -9.11
C HIS A 267 -18.80 9.66 -10.36
N ASN A 268 -17.55 9.41 -10.77
CA ASN A 268 -16.94 9.97 -11.97
C ASN A 268 -16.26 8.88 -12.82
N PRO A 269 -17.03 8.02 -13.52
CA PRO A 269 -16.50 6.92 -14.32
C PRO A 269 -15.82 7.37 -15.62
N THR A 270 -15.92 8.66 -15.98
CA THR A 270 -15.30 9.27 -17.16
C THR A 270 -14.68 10.62 -16.79
N PRO A 271 -13.75 11.18 -17.58
CA PRO A 271 -13.27 12.54 -17.33
C PRO A 271 -14.42 13.55 -17.30
N LEU A 272 -14.35 14.50 -16.37
CA LEU A 272 -15.30 15.60 -16.24
C LEU A 272 -15.28 16.46 -17.50
N SER A 273 -16.46 16.93 -17.91
CA SER A 273 -16.54 18.00 -18.90
C SER A 273 -15.89 19.28 -18.35
N PRO A 274 -15.38 20.19 -19.20
CA PRO A 274 -14.80 21.45 -18.75
C PRO A 274 -15.72 22.25 -17.82
N ALA A 275 -17.03 22.24 -18.08
CA ALA A 275 -18.02 22.91 -17.23
C ALA A 275 -18.14 22.28 -15.83
N HIS A 276 -18.14 20.96 -15.70
CA HIS A 276 -18.20 20.30 -14.39
C HIS A 276 -16.90 20.45 -13.62
N ALA A 277 -15.75 20.31 -14.30
CA ALA A 277 -14.44 20.53 -13.71
C ALA A 277 -14.33 21.96 -13.13
N TRP A 278 -14.90 22.92 -13.83
CA TRP A 278 -14.95 24.31 -13.40
C TRP A 278 -15.81 24.51 -12.14
N VAL A 279 -17.04 23.99 -12.10
CA VAL A 279 -17.92 24.11 -10.92
C VAL A 279 -17.25 23.55 -9.67
N VAL A 280 -16.60 22.38 -9.79
CA VAL A 280 -15.86 21.75 -8.68
C VAL A 280 -14.74 22.65 -8.16
N ARG A 281 -13.96 23.26 -9.07
CA ARG A 281 -12.86 24.18 -8.70
C ARG A 281 -13.38 25.41 -7.95
N ARG A 282 -14.47 26.04 -8.43
CA ARG A 282 -15.08 27.18 -7.71
C ARG A 282 -15.65 26.81 -6.36
N LEU A 283 -16.25 25.62 -6.23
CA LEU A 283 -16.76 25.15 -4.94
C LEU A 283 -15.62 24.96 -3.92
N ALA A 284 -14.46 24.46 -4.38
CA ALA A 284 -13.26 24.34 -3.55
C ALA A 284 -12.68 25.72 -3.17
N GLU A 285 -12.60 26.67 -4.10
CA GLU A 285 -12.14 28.05 -3.83
C GLU A 285 -13.05 28.81 -2.87
N ALA A 286 -14.37 28.61 -2.98
CA ALA A 286 -15.35 29.24 -2.08
C ALA A 286 -15.28 28.67 -0.65
N ARG A 287 -14.57 27.55 -0.44
CA ARG A 287 -14.54 26.79 0.81
C ARG A 287 -13.15 26.18 1.08
N PRO A 288 -12.08 26.98 1.16
CA PRO A 288 -10.75 26.45 1.31
C PRO A 288 -10.62 25.64 2.61
N GLY A 289 -10.17 24.39 2.51
CA GLY A 289 -9.78 23.57 3.65
C GLY A 289 -10.91 22.83 4.36
N LYS A 290 -12.02 22.51 3.66
CA LYS A 290 -13.08 21.67 4.24
C LYS A 290 -12.86 20.20 3.93
N SER A 291 -13.18 19.35 4.91
CA SER A 291 -13.06 17.90 4.83
C SER A 291 -13.87 17.35 3.65
N GLY A 292 -13.21 16.69 2.69
CA GLY A 292 -13.86 16.08 1.52
C GLY A 292 -13.82 16.92 0.24
N ASP A 293 -13.10 18.04 0.21
CA ASP A 293 -13.03 18.91 -0.97
C ASP A 293 -12.58 18.13 -2.23
N PRO A 294 -13.44 18.05 -3.25
CA PRO A 294 -13.09 17.39 -4.50
C PRO A 294 -12.05 18.20 -5.27
N VAL A 295 -11.03 17.51 -5.76
CA VAL A 295 -9.94 18.06 -6.54
C VAL A 295 -10.04 17.52 -7.97
N VAL A 296 -9.92 18.39 -8.96
CA VAL A 296 -9.86 17.96 -10.37
C VAL A 296 -8.42 17.97 -10.86
N LEU A 297 -7.90 16.78 -11.17
CA LEU A 297 -6.57 16.56 -11.74
C LEU A 297 -6.69 15.82 -13.08
N ALA A 298 -6.09 16.36 -14.14
CA ALA A 298 -6.09 15.76 -15.47
C ALA A 298 -7.51 15.35 -15.97
N GLY A 299 -8.51 16.16 -15.63
CA GLY A 299 -9.91 15.92 -15.98
C GLY A 299 -10.65 14.92 -15.08
N TRP A 300 -10.03 14.33 -14.06
CA TRP A 300 -10.68 13.38 -13.15
C TRP A 300 -10.94 13.98 -11.77
N LEU A 301 -12.04 13.53 -11.15
CA LEU A 301 -12.41 13.93 -9.80
C LEU A 301 -11.72 13.06 -8.75
N TYR A 302 -11.01 13.69 -7.84
CA TYR A 302 -10.39 13.08 -6.68
C TYR A 302 -10.98 13.66 -5.39
N VAL A 303 -11.01 12.89 -4.32
CA VAL A 303 -11.48 13.32 -3.00
C VAL A 303 -10.47 12.92 -1.92
N ARG A 304 -10.44 13.67 -0.82
CA ARG A 304 -9.54 13.36 0.31
C ARG A 304 -10.06 12.24 1.21
N VAL A 305 -11.38 12.06 1.25
CA VAL A 305 -12.09 11.02 2.02
C VAL A 305 -13.30 10.61 1.20
N LEU A 306 -13.54 9.30 1.04
CA LEU A 306 -14.74 8.80 0.38
C LEU A 306 -15.97 9.08 1.25
N THR A 307 -17.12 9.39 0.63
CA THR A 307 -18.36 9.73 1.34
C THR A 307 -18.80 8.65 2.34
N ARG A 308 -18.55 7.37 2.03
CA ARG A 308 -18.84 6.22 2.91
C ARG A 308 -17.99 6.19 4.19
N ASP A 309 -16.80 6.78 4.15
CA ASP A 309 -15.85 6.78 5.25
C ASP A 309 -16.04 7.99 6.18
N LEU A 310 -16.77 9.03 5.74
CA LEU A 310 -17.17 10.18 6.59
C LEU A 310 -18.07 9.76 7.77
N ALA A 311 -18.78 8.63 7.66
CA ALA A 311 -19.65 8.11 8.73
C ALA A 311 -18.86 7.39 9.85
N ARG A 312 -17.60 7.01 9.60
CA ARG A 312 -16.72 6.41 10.60
C ARG A 312 -16.01 7.55 11.32
N LYS A 313 -16.46 7.87 12.54
CA LYS A 313 -15.86 8.90 13.41
C LYS A 313 -14.40 8.59 13.76
N THR A 314 -13.48 8.79 12.83
CA THR A 314 -12.04 8.81 13.11
C THR A 314 -11.56 10.25 13.18
N ALA A 315 -10.90 10.53 14.30
CA ALA A 315 -10.54 11.83 14.84
C ALA A 315 -9.79 12.78 13.88
N HIS A 316 -9.96 14.08 14.16
CA HIS A 316 -9.12 15.22 13.72
C HIS A 316 -9.25 15.73 12.28
N VAL A 317 -10.47 16.03 11.84
CA VAL A 317 -10.64 17.06 10.80
C VAL A 317 -11.54 18.16 11.33
N ASP A 318 -10.91 19.24 11.77
CA ASP A 318 -11.54 20.54 12.00
C ASP A 318 -11.49 21.29 10.64
N PRO A 319 -12.59 21.89 10.16
CA PRO A 319 -13.85 22.09 10.86
C PRO A 319 -14.79 20.88 10.78
N GLU A 320 -15.63 20.74 11.81
CA GLU A 320 -16.73 19.77 11.88
C GLU A 320 -17.48 19.68 10.53
N PRO A 321 -17.58 18.50 9.91
CA PRO A 321 -18.24 18.37 8.62
C PRO A 321 -19.70 18.80 8.74
N MET A 322 -20.17 19.61 7.78
CA MET A 322 -21.59 19.96 7.71
C MET A 322 -22.42 18.69 7.68
N SER A 323 -23.49 18.63 8.48
CA SER A 323 -24.46 17.54 8.34
C SER A 323 -25.00 17.53 6.91
N ALA A 324 -25.32 16.35 6.38
CA ALA A 324 -25.85 16.22 5.02
C ALA A 324 -27.07 17.14 4.79
N HIS A 325 -27.92 17.30 5.81
CA HIS A 325 -29.06 18.19 5.76
C HIS A 325 -28.66 19.68 5.68
N ALA A 326 -27.66 20.12 6.45
CA ALA A 326 -27.16 21.48 6.38
C ALA A 326 -26.46 21.75 5.04
N ALA A 327 -25.73 20.78 4.50
CA ALA A 327 -25.06 20.88 3.20
C ALA A 327 -26.08 21.00 2.06
N LEU A 328 -27.12 20.16 2.08
CA LEU A 328 -28.22 20.21 1.12
C LEU A 328 -29.02 21.52 1.23
N SER A 329 -29.34 21.96 2.44
CA SER A 329 -30.05 23.23 2.65
C SER A 329 -29.24 24.41 2.14
N TRP A 330 -27.94 24.48 2.45
CA TRP A 330 -27.07 25.53 1.90
C TRP A 330 -26.97 25.46 0.37
N LEU A 331 -26.84 24.27 -0.20
CA LEU A 331 -26.74 24.09 -1.66
C LEU A 331 -28.02 24.59 -2.33
N HIS A 332 -29.18 24.20 -1.79
CA HIS A 332 -30.50 24.55 -2.32
C HIS A 332 -30.83 26.04 -2.11
N ASP A 333 -30.56 26.57 -0.92
CA ASP A 333 -31.06 27.89 -0.50
C ASP A 333 -30.10 29.03 -0.84
N ASP A 334 -28.79 28.75 -0.96
CA ASP A 334 -27.78 29.79 -1.17
C ASP A 334 -26.96 29.57 -2.44
N ALA A 335 -26.28 28.42 -2.57
CA ALA A 335 -25.32 28.22 -3.63
C ALA A 335 -25.95 28.15 -5.03
N LEU A 336 -26.99 27.32 -5.21
CA LEU A 336 -27.68 27.18 -6.49
C LEU A 336 -28.42 28.46 -6.91
N PRO A 337 -29.17 29.16 -6.03
CA PRO A 337 -29.79 30.44 -6.39
C PRO A 337 -28.78 31.53 -6.72
N ARG A 338 -27.62 31.57 -6.05
CA ARG A 338 -26.55 32.51 -6.37
C ARG A 338 -25.93 32.21 -7.74
N ALA A 339 -25.64 30.94 -8.04
CA ALA A 339 -25.14 30.52 -9.34
C ALA A 339 -26.14 30.83 -10.47
N ARG A 340 -27.44 30.55 -10.26
CA ARG A 340 -28.49 30.86 -11.24
C ARG A 340 -28.61 32.36 -11.53
N ARG A 341 -28.51 33.22 -10.51
CA ARG A 341 -28.48 34.68 -10.71
C ARG A 341 -27.27 35.12 -11.53
N ALA A 342 -26.08 34.62 -11.19
CA ALA A 342 -24.86 34.95 -11.93
C ALA A 342 -24.94 34.54 -13.41
N LEU A 343 -25.57 33.39 -13.72
CA LEU A 343 -25.81 32.94 -15.09
C LEU A 343 -26.88 33.79 -15.81
N ALA A 344 -27.98 34.13 -15.13
CA ALA A 344 -29.01 34.99 -15.71
C ALA A 344 -28.48 36.39 -16.04
N GLU A 345 -27.68 36.98 -15.14
CA GLU A 345 -26.99 38.26 -15.37
C GLU A 345 -26.04 38.20 -16.58
N PHE A 346 -25.47 37.03 -16.85
CA PHE A 346 -24.62 36.81 -18.00
C PHE A 346 -25.42 36.65 -19.30
N ASP A 347 -26.52 35.90 -19.27
CA ASP A 347 -27.43 35.78 -20.40
C ASP A 347 -28.01 37.16 -20.78
N ASP A 348 -28.36 37.98 -19.80
CA ASP A 348 -28.80 39.36 -20.01
C ASP A 348 -27.69 40.21 -20.66
N LEU A 349 -26.43 40.04 -20.23
CA LEU A 349 -25.26 40.70 -20.85
C LEU A 349 -25.08 40.29 -22.31
N LEU A 350 -25.21 39.01 -22.62
CA LEU A 350 -25.13 38.50 -24.00
C LEU A 350 -26.29 39.03 -24.86
N GLY A 351 -27.49 39.14 -24.29
CA GLY A 351 -28.67 39.72 -24.93
C GLY A 351 -28.51 41.19 -25.32
N MET A 352 -27.63 41.95 -24.63
CA MET A 352 -27.29 43.34 -24.96
C MET A 352 -26.32 43.48 -26.15
N GLN A 353 -25.90 42.38 -26.80
CA GLN A 353 -24.95 42.38 -27.92
C GLN A 353 -23.65 43.16 -27.62
N VAL A 354 -23.12 42.99 -26.40
CA VAL A 354 -21.85 43.60 -26.01
C VAL A 354 -20.70 43.08 -26.89
N PRO A 355 -19.60 43.85 -27.06
CA PRO A 355 -18.41 43.38 -27.77
C PRO A 355 -17.92 42.05 -27.20
N VAL A 356 -17.49 41.14 -28.09
CA VAL A 356 -17.02 39.78 -27.73
C VAL A 356 -15.96 39.81 -26.64
N GLU A 357 -15.07 40.80 -26.61
CA GLU A 357 -14.03 40.96 -25.59
C GLU A 357 -14.61 41.21 -24.18
N GLN A 358 -15.72 41.97 -24.07
CA GLN A 358 -16.42 42.17 -22.79
C GLN A 358 -17.22 40.94 -22.38
N ALA A 359 -17.88 40.28 -23.33
CA ALA A 359 -18.54 39.01 -23.07
C ALA A 359 -17.54 37.94 -22.61
N LEU A 360 -16.36 37.88 -23.23
CA LEU A 360 -15.27 36.98 -22.84
C LEU A 360 -14.70 37.35 -21.48
N ALA A 361 -14.41 38.63 -21.19
CA ALA A 361 -13.91 39.03 -19.88
C ALA A 361 -14.93 38.74 -18.75
N ARG A 362 -16.23 38.87 -19.04
CA ARG A 362 -17.29 38.55 -18.07
C ARG A 362 -17.53 37.05 -17.96
N ALA A 363 -17.44 36.30 -19.06
CA ALA A 363 -17.43 34.84 -19.06
C ALA A 363 -16.23 34.35 -18.25
N GLU A 364 -15.03 34.87 -18.49
CA GLU A 364 -13.83 34.61 -17.71
C GLU A 364 -14.06 34.95 -16.25
N ALA A 365 -14.59 36.12 -15.87
CA ALA A 365 -14.88 36.42 -14.46
C ALA A 365 -15.97 35.52 -13.83
N LEU A 366 -16.84 34.91 -14.64
CA LEU A 366 -17.82 33.92 -14.20
C LEU A 366 -17.25 32.51 -14.19
N PHE A 367 -16.17 32.24 -14.94
CA PHE A 367 -15.54 30.93 -15.16
C PHE A 367 -14.04 30.88 -14.72
N VAL A 368 -13.57 31.90 -14.02
CA VAL A 368 -12.26 32.11 -13.34
C VAL A 368 -12.57 32.81 -12.04
#